data_AF-A0A3S5DDV3-F1
#
_entry.id   AF-A0A3S5DDV3-F1
#
_cell.length_a   1.000
_cell.length_b   1.000
_cell.length_c   1.000
_cell.angle_alpha   90.00
_cell.angle_beta   90.00
_cell.angle_gamma   90.00
#
_symmetry.space_group_name_H-M   'P 1'
#
loop_
_entity.id
_entity.type
_entity.pdbx_description
1 polymer ?
#
loop_
_entity_poly.entity_id
_entity_poly.type
_entity_poly.pdbx_seq_one_letter_code
_entity_poly.pdbx_strand_id
1 'polypeptide(L)'
;MLLEEVRANPQQILQSDAEDIHSWVEGKLIDKVGQLGKKLHTGRSRNDQVATDLKLWCKETVRELLTANRQLQSALVETARANQDAVMPGYTHLQRAQPVDFRPLVSRVCRNAGAR
;
A
#
# COMPACT_ATOMS: atom_id res chain seq x y z
N MET A 1 -2.05 14.10 21.31
CA MET A 1 -1.24 13.79 22.50
C MET A 1 -0.40 12.54 22.25
N LEU A 2 -0.92 11.31 22.40
CA LEU A 2 -0.13 10.09 22.10
C LEU A 2 0.23 9.94 20.60
N LEU A 3 -0.69 10.24 19.69
CA LEU A 3 -0.41 10.18 18.24
C LEU A 3 0.74 11.11 17.81
N GLU A 4 0.81 12.31 18.38
CA GLU A 4 1.86 13.28 18.07
C GLU A 4 3.22 12.81 18.62
N GLU A 5 3.25 12.21 19.80
CA GLU A 5 4.47 11.60 20.35
C GLU A 5 4.98 10.44 19.49
N VAL A 6 4.09 9.57 19.01
CA VAL A 6 4.44 8.48 18.10
C VAL A 6 4.97 9.01 16.78
N ARG A 7 4.35 10.06 16.23
CA ARG A 7 4.82 10.70 15.00
C ARG A 7 6.21 11.31 15.16
N ALA A 8 6.50 11.93 16.30
CA ALA A 8 7.80 12.51 16.60
C ALA A 8 8.90 11.46 16.79
N ASN A 9 8.58 10.31 17.38
CA ASN A 9 9.51 9.20 17.54
C ASN A 9 8.82 7.84 17.33
N PRO A 10 8.73 7.34 16.09
CA PRO A 10 8.07 6.06 15.82
C PRO A 10 8.83 4.85 16.40
N GLN A 11 10.15 4.97 16.58
CA GLN A 11 10.99 3.85 17.04
C GLN A 11 10.69 3.44 18.49
N GLN A 12 10.06 4.30 19.28
CA GLN A 12 9.67 3.98 20.66
C GLN A 12 8.75 2.76 20.78
N ILE A 13 8.00 2.44 19.71
CA ILE A 13 7.14 1.25 19.66
C ILE A 13 8.01 -0.01 19.63
N LEU A 14 9.04 0.00 18.79
CA LEU A 14 9.96 -1.14 18.59
C LEU A 14 10.89 -1.38 19.78
N GLN A 15 11.09 -0.36 20.62
CA GLN A 15 11.90 -0.43 21.84
C GLN A 15 11.11 -0.94 23.06
N SER A 16 9.83 -1.24 22.91
CA SER A 16 8.96 -1.67 24.00
C SER A 16 8.89 -3.18 24.09
N ASP A 17 8.78 -3.71 25.31
CA ASP A 17 8.50 -5.13 25.59
C ASP A 17 7.01 -5.50 25.45
N ALA A 18 6.24 -4.70 24.70
CA ALA A 18 4.82 -4.98 24.52
C ALA A 18 4.63 -6.12 23.51
N GLU A 19 3.72 -7.05 23.80
CA GLU A 19 3.44 -8.20 22.92
C GLU A 19 2.99 -7.77 21.51
N ASP A 20 2.11 -6.79 21.45
CA ASP A 20 1.55 -6.26 20.21
C ASP A 20 1.31 -4.74 20.30
N ILE A 21 0.97 -4.13 19.17
CA ILE A 21 0.69 -2.69 19.09
C ILE A 21 -0.51 -2.28 19.94
N HIS A 22 -1.49 -3.16 20.12
CA HIS A 22 -2.70 -2.86 20.87
C HIS A 22 -2.42 -2.75 22.36
N SER A 23 -1.61 -3.65 22.90
CA SER A 23 -1.11 -3.70 24.27
C SER A 23 -0.17 -2.52 24.54
N TRP A 24 0.65 -2.15 23.55
CA TRP A 24 1.48 -0.95 23.62
C TRP A 24 0.64 0.32 23.76
N VAL A 25 -0.34 0.52 22.88
CA VAL A 25 -1.23 1.70 22.89
C VAL A 25 -2.03 1.75 24.20
N GLU A 26 -2.54 0.61 24.66
CA GLU A 26 -3.30 0.51 25.91
C GLU A 26 -2.44 0.89 27.11
N GLY A 27 -1.21 0.36 27.22
CA GLY A 27 -0.26 0.73 28.27
C GLY A 27 0.02 2.23 28.28
N LYS A 28 0.35 2.80 27.12
CA LYS A 28 0.63 4.24 27.00
C LYS A 28 -0.58 5.13 27.32
N LEU A 29 -1.79 4.66 27.03
CA LEU A 29 -3.01 5.38 27.41
C LEU A 29 -3.25 5.30 28.92
N ILE A 30 -3.08 4.13 29.53
CA ILE A 30 -3.20 3.96 30.99
C ILE A 30 -2.18 4.83 31.72
N ASP A 31 -0.93 4.89 31.26
CA ASP A 31 0.11 5.75 31.86
C ASP A 31 -0.28 7.23 31.85
N LYS A 32 -1.02 7.68 30.82
CA LYS A 32 -1.39 9.09 30.64
C LYS A 32 -2.69 9.48 31.35
N VAL A 33 -3.70 8.60 31.33
CA VAL A 33 -5.06 8.93 31.83
C VAL A 33 -5.51 8.06 33.01
N GLY A 34 -4.62 7.20 33.52
CA GLY A 34 -4.88 6.34 34.67
C GLY A 34 -5.95 5.27 34.39
N GLN A 35 -6.75 4.95 35.41
CA GLN A 35 -7.76 3.87 35.34
C GLN A 35 -8.82 4.09 34.25
N LEU A 36 -9.02 5.33 33.78
CA LEU A 36 -9.92 5.59 32.66
C LEU A 36 -9.46 4.89 31.38
N GLY A 37 -8.15 4.74 31.18
CA GLY A 37 -7.56 4.08 30.01
C GLY A 37 -7.98 2.60 29.90
N LYS A 38 -8.15 1.91 31.03
CA LYS A 38 -8.58 0.51 31.06
C LYS A 38 -10.00 0.30 30.54
N LYS A 39 -10.82 1.35 30.53
CA LYS A 39 -12.20 1.27 30.02
C LYS A 39 -12.28 1.22 28.49
N LEU A 40 -11.18 1.55 27.79
CA LEU A 40 -11.16 1.62 26.32
C LEU A 40 -11.44 0.27 25.65
N HIS A 41 -11.00 -0.83 26.26
CA HIS A 41 -11.21 -2.19 25.77
C HIS A 41 -12.42 -2.88 26.38
N THR A 42 -13.19 -2.20 27.23
CA THR A 42 -14.38 -2.81 27.85
C THR A 42 -15.40 -3.18 26.76
N GLY A 43 -15.74 -4.47 26.68
CA GLY A 43 -16.67 -4.99 25.68
C GLY A 43 -16.08 -5.17 24.27
N ARG A 44 -14.75 -5.11 24.10
CA ARG A 44 -14.07 -5.36 22.82
C ARG A 44 -13.15 -6.57 22.89
N SER A 45 -13.19 -7.42 21.88
CA SER A 45 -12.24 -8.51 21.69
C SER A 45 -11.00 -8.03 20.93
N ARG A 46 -9.82 -8.54 21.29
CA ARG A 46 -8.57 -8.28 20.56
C ARG A 46 -8.68 -8.73 19.10
N ASN A 47 -9.35 -9.86 18.83
CA ASN A 47 -9.50 -10.37 17.46
C ASN A 47 -10.30 -9.41 16.56
N ASP A 48 -11.38 -8.83 17.09
CA ASP A 48 -12.20 -7.88 16.34
C ASP A 48 -11.45 -6.56 16.11
N GLN A 49 -10.66 -6.15 17.09
CA GLN A 49 -9.80 -4.97 16.98
C GLN A 49 -8.76 -5.15 15.88
N VAL A 50 -8.01 -6.26 15.91
CA VAL A 50 -7.01 -6.60 14.89
C VAL A 50 -7.66 -6.68 13.49
N ALA A 51 -8.80 -7.36 13.37
CA ALA A 51 -9.49 -7.50 12.09
C ALA A 51 -9.98 -6.16 11.54
N THR A 52 -10.43 -5.26 12.41
CA THR A 52 -10.88 -3.91 12.03
C THR A 52 -9.70 -3.05 11.58
N ASP A 53 -8.62 -3.04 12.35
CA ASP A 53 -7.42 -2.24 12.05
C ASP A 53 -6.80 -2.68 10.72
N LEU A 54 -6.68 -3.99 10.48
CA LEU A 54 -6.18 -4.53 9.23
C LEU A 54 -7.05 -4.11 8.04
N LYS A 55 -8.39 -4.15 8.17
CA LYS A 55 -9.30 -3.70 7.10
C LYS A 55 -9.15 -2.21 6.81
N LEU A 56 -9.02 -1.38 7.86
CA LEU A 56 -8.81 0.06 7.70
C LEU A 56 -7.48 0.36 7.01
N TRP A 57 -6.40 -0.31 7.43
CA TRP A 57 -5.10 -0.20 6.80
C TRP A 57 -5.15 -0.64 5.33
N CYS A 58 -5.69 -1.82 5.03
CA CYS A 58 -5.84 -2.31 3.65
C CYS A 58 -6.63 -1.34 2.78
N LYS A 59 -7.69 -0.72 3.31
CA LYS A 59 -8.50 0.27 2.58
C LYS A 59 -7.67 1.51 2.18
N GLU A 60 -6.77 1.96 3.04
CA GLU A 60 -5.86 3.07 2.75
C GLU A 60 -4.78 2.65 1.76
N THR A 61 -4.10 1.53 2.01
CA THR A 61 -3.06 0.98 1.14
C THR A 61 -3.56 0.71 -0.28
N VAL A 62 -4.80 0.22 -0.44
CA VAL A 62 -5.40 0.01 -1.77
C VAL A 62 -5.51 1.33 -2.56
N ARG A 63 -5.77 2.46 -1.91
CA ARG A 63 -5.83 3.77 -2.60
C ARG A 63 -4.46 4.21 -3.08
N GLU A 64 -3.42 3.97 -2.28
CA GLU A 64 -2.03 4.25 -2.66
C GLU A 64 -1.62 3.38 -3.85
N LEU A 65 -1.91 2.08 -3.79
CA LEU A 65 -1.62 1.14 -4.88
C LEU A 65 -2.35 1.50 -6.18
N LEU A 66 -3.62 1.91 -6.11
CA LEU A 66 -4.36 2.39 -7.27
C LEU A 66 -3.72 3.65 -7.88
N THR A 67 -3.22 4.56 -7.04
CA THR A 67 -2.53 5.76 -7.50
C THR A 67 -1.22 5.41 -8.18
N ALA A 68 -0.39 4.54 -7.57
CA ALA A 68 0.85 4.06 -8.15
C ALA A 68 0.62 3.31 -9.47
N ASN A 69 -0.44 2.50 -9.56
CA ASN A 69 -0.79 1.79 -10.79
C ASN A 69 -1.15 2.77 -11.92
N ARG A 70 -1.96 3.80 -11.63
CA ARG A 70 -2.27 4.85 -12.61
C ARG A 70 -1.02 5.61 -13.05
N GLN A 71 -0.12 5.94 -12.14
CA GLN A 71 1.15 6.59 -12.47
C GLN A 71 2.01 5.72 -13.38
N LEU A 72 2.10 4.42 -13.10
CA LEU A 72 2.79 3.47 -13.97
C LEU A 72 2.15 3.40 -15.36
N GLN A 73 0.82 3.32 -15.45
CA GLN A 73 0.09 3.33 -16.72
C GLN A 73 0.39 4.61 -17.52
N SER A 74 0.36 5.78 -16.87
CA SER A 74 0.72 7.05 -17.50
C SER A 74 2.18 7.06 -17.99
N ALA A 75 3.13 6.60 -17.17
CA ALA A 75 4.54 6.53 -17.55
C ALA A 75 4.77 5.61 -18.76
N LEU A 76 4.07 4.46 -18.82
CA LEU A 76 4.12 3.55 -19.96
C LEU A 76 3.55 4.20 -21.23
N VAL A 77 2.44 4.94 -21.13
CA VAL A 77 1.85 5.67 -22.27
C VAL A 77 2.80 6.76 -22.77
N GLU A 78 3.41 7.54 -21.88
CA GLU A 78 4.39 8.56 -22.27
C GLU A 78 5.64 7.93 -22.91
N THR A 79 6.12 6.80 -22.36
CA THR A 79 7.22 6.05 -22.97
C THR A 79 6.87 5.55 -24.37
N ALA A 80 5.65 5.05 -24.57
CA ALA A 80 5.14 4.65 -25.87
C ALA A 80 5.07 5.84 -26.86
N ARG A 81 4.64 7.01 -26.39
CA ARG A 81 4.59 8.25 -27.18
C ARG A 81 5.97 8.79 -27.55
N ALA A 82 6.98 8.61 -26.70
CA ALA A 82 8.34 9.03 -27.00
C ALA A 82 9.03 8.12 -28.04
N ASN A 83 8.55 6.89 -28.22
CA ASN A 83 9.18 5.85 -29.05
C ASN A 83 8.23 5.34 -30.15
N GLN A 84 7.53 6.23 -30.85
CA GLN A 84 6.46 5.83 -31.78
C GLN A 84 6.98 5.08 -33.00
N ASP A 85 8.17 5.44 -33.47
CA ASP A 85 8.80 4.87 -34.65
C ASP A 85 9.74 3.69 -34.30
N ALA A 86 9.79 3.31 -33.02
CA ALA A 86 10.62 2.20 -32.58
C ALA A 86 9.99 0.86 -32.95
N VAL A 87 10.73 0.08 -33.74
CA VAL A 87 10.39 -1.31 -34.08
C VAL A 87 11.19 -2.25 -33.18
N MET A 88 10.54 -3.28 -32.66
CA MET A 88 11.19 -4.29 -31.84
C MET A 88 10.82 -5.72 -32.29
N PRO A 89 11.64 -6.74 -32.00
CA PRO A 89 11.25 -8.12 -32.25
C PRO A 89 10.07 -8.52 -31.36
N GLY A 90 8.99 -9.01 -31.95
CA GLY A 90 7.94 -9.74 -31.24
C GLY A 90 8.40 -11.16 -30.93
N TYR A 91 8.00 -11.68 -29.77
CA TYR A 91 8.44 -12.99 -29.28
C TYR A 91 7.26 -13.96 -29.09
N THR A 92 7.46 -15.22 -29.49
CA THR A 92 6.59 -16.35 -29.15
C THR A 92 7.46 -17.48 -28.62
N HIS A 93 7.08 -18.10 -27.49
CA HIS A 93 7.95 -19.08 -26.79
C HIS A 93 9.39 -18.57 -26.56
N LEU A 94 9.55 -17.26 -26.32
CA LEU A 94 10.85 -16.57 -26.19
C LEU A 94 11.74 -16.60 -27.45
N GLN A 95 11.18 -16.97 -28.61
CA GLN A 95 11.85 -16.91 -29.90
C GLN A 95 11.39 -15.70 -30.71
N ARG A 96 12.30 -15.08 -31.47
CA ARG A 96 11.97 -13.96 -32.37
C ARG A 96 11.00 -14.45 -33.44
N ALA A 97 9.85 -13.79 -33.56
CA ALA A 97 8.80 -14.15 -34.50
C ALA A 97 8.67 -13.12 -35.62
N GLN A 98 8.06 -11.96 -35.32
CA GLN A 98 7.81 -10.90 -36.28
C GLN A 98 8.14 -9.52 -35.68
N PRO A 99 8.57 -8.54 -36.47
CA PRO A 99 8.69 -7.16 -36.00
C PRO A 99 7.33 -6.64 -35.49
N VAL A 100 7.37 -5.89 -34.40
CA VAL A 100 6.19 -5.21 -33.83
C VAL A 100 6.53 -3.77 -33.48
N ASP A 101 5.54 -2.90 -33.62
CA ASP A 101 5.66 -1.49 -33.24
C ASP A 101 5.61 -1.35 -31.71
N PHE A 102 6.55 -0.59 -31.16
CA PHE A 102 6.69 -0.39 -29.72
C PHE A 102 5.46 0.29 -29.10
N ARG A 103 4.92 1.32 -29.77
CA ARG A 103 3.78 2.10 -29.26
C ARG A 103 2.50 1.25 -29.10
N PRO A 104 2.01 0.51 -30.11
CA PRO A 104 0.86 -0.39 -29.96
C PRO A 104 1.07 -1.49 -28.91
N LEU A 105 2.29 -2.02 -28.80
CA LEU A 105 2.63 -3.06 -27.82
C LEU A 105 2.45 -2.55 -26.38
N VAL A 106 3.13 -1.45 -26.03
CA VAL A 106 3.07 -0.86 -24.68
C VAL A 106 1.65 -0.39 -24.36
N SER A 107 0.96 0.21 -25.32
CA SER A 107 -0.45 0.62 -25.15
C SER A 107 -1.38 -0.57 -24.85
N ARG A 108 -1.10 -1.76 -25.39
CA ARG A 108 -1.88 -2.98 -25.09
C ARG A 108 -1.63 -3.48 -23.67
N VAL A 109 -0.41 -3.36 -23.16
CA VAL A 109 -0.07 -3.68 -21.75
C VAL A 109 -0.85 -2.78 -20.79
N CYS A 110 -0.95 -1.47 -21.09
CA CYS A 110 -1.73 -0.54 -20.27
C CYS A 110 -3.23 -0.86 -20.26
N ARG A 111 -3.82 -1.28 -21.40
CA ARG A 111 -5.26 -1.61 -21.49
C ARG A 111 -5.67 -2.84 -20.70
N ASN A 112 -4.80 -3.85 -20.59
CA ASN A 112 -5.08 -5.06 -19.83
C ASN A 112 -5.04 -4.86 -18.30
N ALA A 113 -4.55 -3.71 -17.83
CA ALA A 113 -4.40 -3.39 -16.41
C ALA A 113 -5.67 -2.74 -15.77
N GLY A 114 -6.84 -2.86 -16.41
CA GLY A 114 -8.12 -2.51 -15.78
C GLY A 114 -8.58 -1.06 -15.93
N ALA A 115 -8.13 -0.35 -16.95
CA ALA A 115 -8.74 0.93 -17.33
C ALA A 115 -10.08 0.68 -18.06
N ARG A 116 -11.17 0.58 -17.29
CA ARG A 116 -12.49 1.02 -17.71
C ARG A 116 -12.88 2.24 -16.87
#